data_AF-A0A2E6L233-F1
#
_entry.id   AF-A0A2E6L233-F1
#
_cell.length_a   1.000
_cell.length_b   1.000
_cell.length_c   1.000
_cell.angle_alpha   90.00
_cell.angle_beta   90.00
_cell.angle_gamma   90.00
#
_symmetry.space_group_name_H-M   'P 1'
#
loop_
_entity.id
_entity.type
_entity.pdbx_description
1 polymer ?
#
loop_
_entity_poly.entity_id
_entity_poly.type
_entity_poly.pdbx_seq_one_letter_code
_entity_poly.pdbx_strand_id
1 'polypeptide(L)'
;MKISTKSTITLLISLLCSGVLTAQVVINEIHYNPNDETSVEEFIELYNLGGNSVDISGWTISDAVEFSIPEGTIIPPNGYL
;
A
#
# COMPACT_ATOMS: atom_id res chain seq x y z
N MET A 1 -13.11 40.32 -28.37
CA MET A 1 -12.60 38.97 -28.04
C MET A 1 -13.51 38.37 -26.98
N LYS A 2 -14.48 37.52 -27.37
CA LYS A 2 -15.46 36.91 -26.45
C LYS A 2 -14.90 35.57 -25.98
N ILE A 3 -14.43 35.52 -24.75
CA ILE A 3 -13.92 34.29 -24.12
C ILE A 3 -15.15 33.52 -23.62
N SER A 4 -15.35 32.30 -24.11
CA SER A 4 -16.53 31.47 -23.84
C SER A 4 -16.45 30.82 -22.45
N THR A 5 -17.38 31.20 -21.56
CA THR A 5 -17.44 30.77 -20.15
C THR A 5 -17.65 29.27 -19.94
N LYS A 6 -18.15 28.56 -20.97
CA LYS A 6 -18.43 27.11 -20.88
C LYS A 6 -17.16 26.25 -20.89
N SER A 7 -16.05 26.74 -21.44
CA SER A 7 -14.79 25.98 -21.54
C SER A 7 -13.95 26.05 -20.27
N THR A 8 -14.14 27.08 -19.44
CA THR A 8 -13.33 27.31 -18.23
C THR A 8 -13.83 26.49 -17.03
N ILE A 9 -15.12 26.17 -16.96
CA ILE A 9 -15.73 25.43 -15.84
C ILE A 9 -15.32 23.94 -15.86
N THR A 10 -15.17 23.34 -17.03
CA THR A 10 -14.75 21.92 -17.16
C THR A 10 -13.31 21.68 -16.71
N LEU A 11 -12.41 22.65 -16.93
CA LEU A 11 -10.99 22.53 -16.58
C LEU A 11 -10.73 22.62 -15.06
N LEU A 12 -11.60 23.34 -14.33
CA LEU A 12 -11.51 23.50 -12.87
C LEU A 12 -11.94 22.24 -12.09
N ILE A 13 -12.84 21.43 -12.64
CA ILE A 13 -13.33 20.20 -11.99
C ILE A 13 -12.33 19.05 -12.13
N SER A 14 -11.60 18.95 -13.24
CA SER A 14 -10.59 17.90 -13.44
C SER A 14 -9.32 18.12 -12.62
N LEU A 15 -8.99 19.38 -12.29
CA LEU A 15 -7.80 19.72 -11.50
C LEU A 15 -7.97 19.44 -9.99
N LEU A 16 -9.22 19.31 -9.52
CA LEU A 16 -9.53 19.03 -8.11
C LEU A 16 -9.50 17.53 -7.75
N CYS A 17 -9.36 16.64 -8.75
CA CYS A 17 -9.39 15.19 -8.55
C CYS A 17 -8.04 14.52 -8.82
N SER A 18 -6.94 15.26 -8.72
CA SER A 18 -5.60 14.66 -8.71
C SER A 18 -5.29 14.11 -7.32
N GLY A 19 -5.99 13.05 -6.93
CA GLY A 19 -5.61 12.27 -5.76
C GLY A 19 -4.26 11.60 -6.02
N VAL A 20 -3.30 11.76 -5.11
CA VAL A 20 -2.08 10.94 -5.13
C VAL A 20 -2.49 9.53 -4.74
N LEU A 21 -2.51 8.61 -5.71
CA LEU A 21 -2.68 7.19 -5.43
C LEU A 21 -1.36 6.68 -4.84
N THR A 22 -1.29 6.61 -3.51
CA THR A 22 -0.19 5.91 -2.83
C THR A 22 -0.53 4.42 -2.76
N ALA A 23 0.47 3.55 -2.78
CA ALA A 23 0.26 2.17 -2.36
C ALA A 23 -0.28 2.19 -0.93
N GLN A 24 -1.38 1.49 -0.70
CA GLN A 24 -2.04 1.48 0.60
C GLN A 24 -1.28 0.61 1.60
N VAL A 25 -0.69 -0.50 1.14
CA VAL A 25 0.18 -1.38 1.93
C VAL A 25 1.63 -1.17 1.48
N VAL A 26 2.54 -1.04 2.44
CA VAL A 26 3.97 -0.86 2.22
C VAL A 26 4.79 -1.86 3.03
N ILE A 27 6.03 -2.10 2.61
CA ILE A 27 7.03 -2.74 3.48
C ILE A 27 7.45 -1.71 4.53
N ASN A 28 7.23 -2.02 5.81
CA ASN A 28 7.56 -1.13 6.92
C ASN A 28 8.94 -1.46 7.52
N GLU A 29 9.20 -2.75 7.75
CA GLU A 29 10.44 -3.24 8.34
C GLU A 29 10.94 -4.48 7.62
N ILE A 30 12.27 -4.63 7.58
CA ILE A 30 12.93 -5.87 7.19
C ILE A 30 13.90 -6.22 8.33
N HIS A 31 13.59 -7.28 9.07
CA HIS A 31 14.46 -7.85 10.09
C HIS A 31 15.13 -9.10 9.51
N TYR A 32 16.40 -9.01 9.13
CA TYR A 32 17.09 -10.06 8.36
C TYR A 32 18.39 -10.58 8.99
N ASN A 33 18.73 -10.11 10.20
CA ASN A 33 19.97 -10.49 10.88
C ASN A 33 19.84 -10.31 12.39
N PRO A 34 18.98 -11.12 13.05
CA PRO A 34 18.82 -11.08 14.50
C PRO A 34 20.12 -11.49 15.20
N ASN A 35 20.31 -11.03 16.44
CA ASN A 35 21.48 -11.43 17.24
C ASN A 35 21.40 -12.92 17.67
N ASP A 36 20.18 -13.45 17.79
CA ASP A 36 19.91 -14.86 18.06
C ASP A 36 19.49 -15.55 16.76
N GLU A 37 20.41 -16.28 16.15
CA GLU A 37 20.17 -17.05 14.92
C GLU A 37 19.44 -18.38 15.19
N THR A 38 19.16 -18.73 16.46
CA THR A 38 18.48 -19.99 16.82
C THR A 38 16.96 -19.85 16.91
N SER A 39 16.46 -18.63 16.96
CA SER A 39 15.04 -18.26 16.94
C SER A 39 14.59 -17.78 15.56
N VAL A 40 13.31 -17.99 15.24
CA VAL A 40 12.69 -17.44 14.03
C VAL A 40 12.34 -15.97 14.29
N GLU A 41 13.33 -15.10 14.20
CA GLU A 41 13.20 -13.65 14.41
C GLU A 41 13.27 -12.85 13.10
N GLU A 42 13.46 -13.50 11.96
CA GLU A 42 13.50 -12.85 10.66
C GLU A 42 12.09 -12.65 10.09
N PHE A 43 11.79 -11.43 9.62
CA PHE A 43 10.51 -11.11 9.01
C PHE A 43 10.58 -9.89 8.08
N ILE A 44 9.57 -9.79 7.21
CA ILE A 44 9.24 -8.59 6.46
C ILE A 44 7.89 -8.11 6.98
N GLU A 45 7.85 -6.92 7.57
CA GLU A 45 6.62 -6.35 8.11
C GLU A 45 5.88 -5.55 7.03
N LEU A 46 4.58 -5.78 6.91
CA LEU A 46 3.70 -5.02 6.03
C LEU A 46 2.85 -4.06 6.85
N TYR A 47 2.75 -2.80 6.41
CA TYR A 47 1.93 -1.79 7.06
C TYR A 47 0.90 -1.21 6.10
N ASN A 48 -0.36 -1.16 6.53
CA ASN A 48 -1.45 -0.50 5.80
C ASN A 48 -1.54 0.98 6.21
N LEU A 49 -0.98 1.86 5.39
CA LEU A 49 -1.04 3.33 5.55
C LEU A 49 -2.44 3.93 5.38
N GLY A 50 -3.39 3.16 4.84
CA GLY A 50 -4.72 3.66 4.47
C GLY A 50 -5.78 3.55 5.56
N GLY A 51 -6.88 4.26 5.33
CA GLY A 51 -8.05 4.29 6.23
C GLY A 51 -9.01 3.11 6.10
N ASN A 52 -8.76 2.15 5.21
CA ASN A 52 -9.62 0.99 4.97
C ASN A 52 -8.84 -0.31 5.15
N SER A 53 -9.52 -1.41 5.50
CA SER A 53 -8.88 -2.73 5.48
C SER A 53 -8.47 -3.12 4.06
N VAL A 54 -7.35 -3.82 3.94
CA VAL A 54 -6.86 -4.38 2.66
C VAL A 54 -6.77 -5.88 2.77
N ASP A 55 -7.47 -6.58 1.89
CA ASP A 55 -7.29 -8.02 1.68
C ASP A 55 -6.06 -8.23 0.78
N ILE A 56 -5.07 -8.95 1.31
CA ILE A 56 -3.81 -9.25 0.63
C ILE A 56 -3.64 -10.75 0.38
N SER A 57 -4.75 -11.49 0.37
CA SER A 57 -4.78 -12.91 0.02
C SER A 57 -4.09 -13.18 -1.30
N GLY A 58 -3.19 -14.17 -1.31
CA GLY A 58 -2.46 -14.58 -2.51
C GLY A 58 -1.41 -13.58 -3.00
N TRP A 59 -1.16 -12.47 -2.28
CA TRP A 59 -0.06 -11.59 -2.61
C TRP A 59 1.27 -12.34 -2.47
N THR A 60 2.24 -11.93 -3.29
CA THR A 60 3.59 -12.47 -3.29
C THR A 60 4.59 -11.33 -3.22
N ILE A 61 5.72 -11.58 -2.56
CA ILE A 61 6.88 -10.69 -2.61
C ILE A 61 7.78 -11.21 -3.73
N SER A 62 7.86 -10.50 -4.86
CA SER A 62 8.75 -10.91 -5.94
C SER A 62 10.22 -10.63 -5.57
N ASP A 63 11.13 -11.38 -6.18
CA ASP A 63 12.59 -11.14 -6.20
C ASP A 63 13.34 -11.19 -4.86
N ALA A 64 12.65 -11.34 -3.72
CA ALA A 64 13.26 -11.45 -2.40
C ALA A 64 13.05 -12.83 -1.76
N VAL A 65 11.80 -13.27 -1.63
CA VAL A 65 11.43 -14.54 -0.98
C VAL A 65 10.28 -15.21 -1.73
N GLU A 66 10.32 -16.54 -1.84
CA GLU A 66 9.19 -17.30 -2.36
C GLU A 66 8.17 -17.53 -1.23
N PHE A 67 7.30 -16.55 -1.02
CA PHE A 67 6.22 -16.64 -0.05
C PHE A 67 4.92 -16.10 -0.65
N SER A 68 3.86 -16.92 -0.58
CA SER A 68 2.50 -16.53 -0.92
C SER A 68 1.70 -16.31 0.36
N ILE A 69 1.10 -15.13 0.48
CA ILE A 69 0.29 -14.79 1.64
C ILE A 69 -0.99 -15.65 1.64
N PRO A 70 -1.33 -16.32 2.77
CA PRO A 70 -2.51 -17.17 2.84
C PRO A 70 -3.81 -16.44 2.52
N GLU A 71 -4.77 -17.19 1.99
CA GLU A 71 -6.14 -16.71 1.77
C GLU A 71 -6.80 -16.25 3.08
N GLY A 72 -7.61 -15.20 2.99
CA GLY A 72 -8.28 -14.56 4.12
C GLY A 72 -7.39 -13.62 4.94
N THR A 73 -6.18 -13.28 4.46
CA THR A 73 -5.29 -12.36 5.18
C THR A 73 -5.70 -10.92 4.90
N ILE A 74 -6.14 -10.21 5.95
CA ILE A 74 -6.61 -8.84 5.88
C ILE A 74 -5.80 -7.97 6.83
N ILE A 75 -5.18 -6.91 6.32
CA ILE A 75 -4.53 -5.89 7.15
C ILE A 75 -5.56 -4.78 7.46
N PRO A 76 -5.93 -4.53 8.72
CA PRO A 76 -6.86 -3.46 9.09
C PRO A 76 -6.27 -2.06 8.81
N PRO A 77 -7.06 -0.98 8.87
CA PRO A 77 -6.55 0.38 8.72
C PRO A 77 -5.46 0.69 9.74
N ASN A 78 -4.32 1.24 9.30
CA ASN A 78 -3.15 1.47 10.16
C ASN A 78 -2.68 0.18 10.89
N GLY A 79 -2.96 -0.99 10.31
CA GLY A 79 -2.57 -2.29 10.83
C GLY A 79 -1.24 -2.75 10.29
N TYR A 80 -0.62 -3.68 11.02
CA TYR A 80 0.63 -4.35 10.69
C TYR A 80 0.38 -5.84 10.48
N LEU A 81 1.23 -6.48 9.68
CA LEU A 81 1.33 -7.91 9.52
C LEU A 81 2.79 -8.35 9.56
#